data_AF-B6A8K8-F1
#
_entry.id   AF-B6A8K8-F1
#
_cell.length_a   1.000
_cell.length_b   1.000
_cell.length_c   1.000
_cell.angle_alpha   90.00
_cell.angle_beta   90.00
_cell.angle_gamma   90.00
#
_symmetry.space_group_name_H-M   'P 1'
#
loop_
_entity.id
_entity.type
_entity.pdbx_description
1 polymer ?
#
loop_
_entity_poly.entity_id
_entity_poly.type
_entity_poly.pdbx_seq_one_letter_code
_entity_poly.pdbx_strand_id
1 'polypeptide(L)'
;MYNYLQDDIDLDGAYMDFLQRTEVRKALHVGNTNFTSIGVVYRKLVPDFMGSAKMWLEELLENYKVMLYNGHLDIIVAYHPSVNTYDSLSFSGSSQFAQAKRSPWYHDGKLAG
;
A
#
# COMPACT_ATOMS: atom_id res chain seq x y z
N MET A 1 2.57 -4.82 4.51
CA MET A 1 3.71 -3.96 4.84
C MET A 1 4.75 -4.86 5.47
N TYR A 2 5.88 -5.06 4.80
CA TYR A 2 6.97 -5.88 5.33
C TYR A 2 7.75 -5.02 6.33
N ASN A 3 7.96 -5.52 7.53
CA ASN A 3 8.81 -4.89 8.53
C ASN A 3 10.09 -5.70 8.62
N TYR A 4 11.20 -5.20 8.06
CA TYR A 4 12.47 -5.95 8.05
C TYR A 4 13.09 -6.14 9.44
N LEU A 5 12.53 -5.53 10.49
CA LEU A 5 12.92 -5.78 11.89
C LEU A 5 12.15 -6.95 12.52
N GLN A 6 11.17 -7.52 11.82
CA GLN A 6 10.34 -8.64 12.30
C GLN A 6 10.42 -9.80 11.32
N ASP A 7 11.23 -10.80 11.68
CA ASP A 7 11.39 -12.03 10.91
C ASP A 7 10.29 -13.08 11.21
N ASP A 8 9.50 -12.88 12.27
CA ASP A 8 8.51 -13.85 12.79
C ASP A 8 7.08 -13.63 12.26
N ILE A 9 6.93 -13.00 11.09
CA ILE A 9 5.63 -12.94 10.42
C ILE A 9 5.50 -14.22 9.60
N ASP A 10 4.85 -15.23 10.18
CA ASP A 10 4.46 -16.42 9.43
C ASP A 10 3.67 -15.98 8.17
N LEU A 11 4.21 -16.30 7.00
CA LEU A 11 3.64 -15.92 5.70
C LEU A 11 2.26 -16.53 5.50
N ASP A 12 1.98 -17.63 6.20
CA ASP A 12 0.68 -18.28 6.21
C ASP A 12 -0.34 -17.55 7.09
N GLY A 13 0.06 -16.52 7.85
CA GLY A 13 -0.78 -15.56 8.56
C GLY A 13 -1.84 -16.20 9.47
N ALA A 14 -1.76 -15.97 10.78
CA ALA A 14 -2.72 -16.51 11.78
C ALA A 14 -4.23 -16.33 11.45
N TYR A 15 -4.58 -15.46 10.50
CA TYR A 15 -5.95 -15.27 10.02
C TYR A 15 -6.45 -16.36 9.05
N MET A 16 -5.59 -17.14 8.38
CA MET A 16 -6.03 -18.15 7.41
C MET A 16 -6.89 -19.22 8.06
N ASP A 17 -6.41 -19.77 9.18
CA ASP A 17 -7.14 -20.75 9.99
C ASP A 17 -8.42 -20.17 10.56
N PHE A 18 -8.38 -18.91 10.99
CA PHE A 18 -9.56 -18.20 11.47
C PHE A 18 -10.65 -18.12 10.40
N LEU A 19 -10.30 -17.79 9.16
CA LEU A 19 -11.24 -17.71 8.05
C LEU A 19 -11.85 -19.07 7.67
N GLN A 20 -11.17 -20.19 7.99
CA GLN A 20 -11.70 -21.53 7.71
C GLN A 20 -12.71 -22.03 8.74
N ARG A 21 -12.84 -21.38 9.91
CA ARG A 21 -13.77 -21.84 10.95
C ARG A 21 -15.22 -21.79 10.46
N THR A 22 -16.00 -22.79 10.87
CA THR A 22 -17.38 -22.97 10.36
C THR A 22 -18.26 -21.76 10.69
N GLU A 23 -18.14 -21.20 11.89
CA GLU A 23 -18.87 -20.02 12.34
C GLU A 23 -18.49 -18.78 11.53
N VAL A 24 -17.20 -18.60 11.21
CA VAL A 24 -16.71 -17.47 10.42
C VAL A 24 -17.20 -17.57 8.98
N ARG A 25 -17.12 -18.76 8.36
CA ARG A 25 -17.62 -19.01 7.00
C ARG A 25 -19.13 -18.79 6.89
N LYS A 26 -19.89 -19.20 7.91
CA LYS A 26 -21.34 -18.96 7.99
C LYS A 26 -21.64 -17.47 8.10
N ALA A 27 -20.95 -16.75 8.97
CA ALA A 27 -21.15 -15.30 9.17
C ALA A 27 -20.80 -14.48 7.91
N LEU A 28 -19.78 -14.88 7.16
CA LEU A 28 -19.40 -14.25 5.89
C LEU A 28 -20.27 -14.71 4.69
N HIS A 29 -21.12 -15.72 4.88
CA HIS A 29 -21.96 -16.32 3.84
C HIS A 29 -21.19 -16.83 2.60
N VAL A 30 -19.98 -17.36 2.79
CA VAL A 30 -19.10 -17.83 1.69
C VAL A 30 -19.32 -19.29 1.28
N GLY A 31 -20.22 -20.00 1.98
CA GLY A 31 -20.52 -21.41 1.73
C GLY A 31 -19.28 -22.30 1.85
N ASN A 32 -19.01 -23.12 0.83
CA ASN A 32 -17.89 -24.06 0.73
C ASN A 32 -16.72 -23.56 -0.15
N THR A 33 -16.67 -22.27 -0.49
CA THR A 33 -15.57 -21.69 -1.27
C THR A 33 -14.23 -21.83 -0.56
N ASN A 34 -13.19 -22.31 -1.26
CA ASN A 34 -11.85 -22.39 -0.69
C ASN A 34 -11.21 -21.00 -0.62
N PHE A 35 -10.62 -20.66 0.51
CA PHE A 35 -9.75 -19.49 0.60
C PHE A 35 -8.39 -19.84 0.00
N THR A 36 -7.95 -19.09 -1.00
CA THR A 36 -6.71 -19.38 -1.73
C THR A 36 -5.88 -18.12 -1.90
N SER A 37 -4.56 -18.28 -2.02
CA SER A 37 -3.66 -17.16 -2.28
C SER A 37 -3.88 -16.50 -3.65
N ILE A 38 -3.30 -15.32 -3.83
CA ILE A 38 -3.46 -14.47 -5.03
C ILE A 38 -2.71 -14.97 -6.29
N GLY A 39 -2.01 -16.10 -6.21
CA GLY A 39 -0.96 -16.47 -7.17
C GLY A 39 -1.39 -16.59 -8.63
N VAL A 40 -2.61 -17.06 -8.92
CA VAL A 40 -3.11 -17.16 -10.30
C VAL A 40 -3.34 -15.77 -10.90
N VAL A 41 -3.95 -14.86 -10.14
CA VAL A 41 -4.21 -13.48 -10.57
C VAL A 41 -2.89 -12.73 -10.73
N TYR A 42 -1.99 -12.86 -9.76
CA TYR A 42 -0.65 -12.26 -9.81
C TYR A 42 0.07 -12.60 -11.12
N ARG A 43 0.15 -13.88 -11.48
CA ARG A 43 0.82 -14.32 -12.73
C ARG A 43 0.19 -13.72 -14.00
N LYS A 44 -1.12 -13.53 -14.01
CA LYS A 44 -1.83 -12.95 -15.16
C LYS A 44 -1.57 -11.44 -15.31
N LEU A 45 -1.28 -10.74 -14.21
CA LEU A 45 -1.00 -9.30 -14.18
C LEU A 45 0.49 -8.94 -14.25
N VAL A 46 1.39 -9.93 -14.35
CA VAL A 46 2.84 -9.68 -14.50
C VAL A 46 3.16 -8.71 -15.65
N PRO A 47 2.53 -8.78 -16.84
CA PRO A 47 2.80 -7.83 -17.91
C PRO A 47 2.52 -6.36 -17.54
N ASP A 48 1.59 -6.11 -16.62
CA ASP A 48 1.19 -4.76 -16.21
C ASP A 48 2.11 -4.16 -15.15
N PHE A 49 2.98 -4.98 -14.53
CA PHE A 49 3.73 -4.60 -13.33
C PHE A 49 4.71 -3.44 -13.57
N MET A 50 5.28 -3.34 -14.77
CA MET A 50 6.22 -2.27 -15.13
C MET A 50 5.55 -1.06 -15.79
N GLY A 51 4.21 -1.08 -15.92
CA GLY A 51 3.44 0.03 -16.45
C GLY A 51 3.39 1.19 -15.44
N SER A 52 3.66 2.42 -15.90
CA SER A 52 3.53 3.59 -15.04
C SER A 52 2.06 4.01 -14.89
N ALA A 53 1.59 4.14 -13.65
CA ALA A 53 0.28 4.72 -13.33
C ALA A 53 0.33 6.26 -13.15
N LYS A 54 1.48 6.89 -13.44
CA LYS A 54 1.75 8.30 -13.17
C LYS A 54 0.68 9.24 -13.73
N MET A 55 0.30 9.05 -15.00
CA MET A 55 -0.69 9.89 -15.68
C MET A 55 -2.04 9.93 -14.96
N TRP A 56 -2.45 8.81 -14.36
CA TRP A 56 -3.71 8.73 -13.61
C TRP A 56 -3.60 9.42 -12.26
N LEU A 57 -2.44 9.33 -11.61
CA LEU A 57 -2.18 10.03 -10.35
C LEU A 57 -2.15 11.55 -10.56
N GLU A 58 -1.56 12.03 -11.65
CA GLU A 58 -1.55 13.45 -12.02
C GLU A 58 -2.97 13.98 -12.23
N GLU A 59 -3.81 13.25 -12.97
CA GLU A 59 -5.23 13.59 -13.15
C GLU A 59 -5.98 13.65 -11.81
N LEU A 60 -5.71 12.71 -10.90
CA LEU A 60 -6.33 12.71 -9.58
C LEU A 60 -5.87 13.89 -8.73
N LEU A 61 -4.59 14.27 -8.80
CA LEU A 61 -4.05 15.41 -8.06
C LEU A 61 -4.61 16.75 -8.54
N GLU A 62 -5.01 16.85 -9.79
CA GLU A 62 -5.66 18.05 -10.33
C GLU A 62 -7.09 18.22 -9.80
N ASN A 63 -7.79 17.10 -9.56
CA ASN A 63 -9.23 17.10 -9.30
C ASN A 63 -9.63 16.73 -7.86
N TYR A 64 -8.74 16.10 -7.09
CA TYR A 64 -9.04 15.52 -5.78
C TYR A 64 -7.92 15.73 -4.77
N LYS A 65 -8.29 15.66 -3.48
CA LYS A 65 -7.32 15.58 -2.39
C LYS A 65 -6.77 14.16 -2.30
N VAL A 66 -5.48 13.99 -2.61
CA VAL A 66 -4.79 12.70 -2.57
C VAL A 66 -3.78 12.67 -1.41
N MET A 67 -3.72 11.56 -0.68
CA MET A 67 -2.70 11.31 0.35
C MET A 67 -1.88 10.10 -0.03
N LEU A 68 -0.56 10.28 -0.12
CA LEU A 68 0.42 9.22 -0.36
C LEU A 68 1.24 9.03 0.91
N TYR A 69 1.36 7.79 1.38
CA TYR A 69 2.11 7.46 2.60
C TYR A 69 2.91 6.17 2.42
N ASN A 70 4.03 6.06 3.13
CA ASN A 70 4.87 4.88 3.16
C ASN A 70 5.22 4.50 4.59
N GLY A 71 5.39 3.21 4.84
CA GLY A 71 6.07 2.74 6.05
C GLY A 71 7.58 2.83 5.86
N HIS A 72 8.30 3.37 6.86
CA HIS A 72 9.75 3.56 6.77
C HIS A 72 10.52 2.23 6.66
N LEU A 73 9.90 1.12 7.07
CA LEU A 73 10.53 -0.21 7.09
C LEU A 73 10.10 -1.12 5.92
N ASP A 74 9.34 -0.61 4.95
CA ASP A 74 8.97 -1.39 3.76
C ASP A 74 10.11 -1.37 2.73
N ILE A 75 10.61 -2.54 2.36
CA ILE A 75 11.70 -2.68 1.39
C ILE A 75 11.20 -2.93 -0.04
N ILE A 76 9.95 -3.36 -0.22
CA ILE A 76 9.37 -3.65 -1.54
C ILE A 76 8.86 -2.37 -2.18
N VAL A 77 8.17 -1.52 -1.43
CA VAL A 77 7.70 -0.18 -1.86
C VAL A 77 8.31 0.88 -0.96
N ALA A 78 9.63 0.98 -1.03
CA ALA A 78 10.41 1.82 -0.14
C ALA A 78 10.10 3.33 -0.29
N TYR A 79 10.34 4.06 0.80
CA TYR A 79 10.11 5.50 0.85
C TYR A 79 10.92 6.28 -0.21
N HIS A 80 12.20 5.95 -0.36
CA HIS A 80 13.10 6.68 -1.26
C HIS A 80 12.65 6.66 -2.74
N PRO A 81 12.40 5.50 -3.39
CA PRO A 81 11.87 5.49 -4.76
C PRO A 81 10.45 6.08 -4.87
N SER A 82 9.66 6.02 -3.80
CA SER A 82 8.35 6.67 -3.75
C SER A 82 8.48 8.19 -3.83
N VAL A 83 9.38 8.81 -3.05
CA VAL A 83 9.67 10.25 -3.10
C VAL A 83 10.13 10.67 -4.50
N ASN A 84 11.03 9.89 -5.13
CA ASN A 84 11.47 10.17 -6.50
C ASN A 84 10.30 10.19 -7.50
N THR A 85 9.30 9.32 -7.28
CA THR A 85 8.08 9.32 -8.10
C THR A 85 7.30 10.61 -7.89
N TYR A 86 7.13 11.06 -6.63
CA TYR A 86 6.39 12.27 -6.26
C TYR A 86 7.03 13.53 -6.85
N ASP A 87 8.36 13.63 -6.77
CA ASP A 87 9.12 14.75 -7.33
C ASP A 87 9.02 14.82 -8.86
N SER A 88 8.68 13.71 -9.51
CA SER A 88 8.47 13.66 -10.95
C SER A 88 7.06 14.07 -11.40
N LEU A 89 6.08 14.13 -10.49
CA LEU A 89 4.66 14.40 -10.83
C LEU A 89 4.47 15.82 -11.37
N SER A 90 3.69 15.94 -12.43
CA SER A 90 3.34 17.18 -13.10
C SER A 90 1.84 17.47 -12.94
N PHE A 91 1.51 18.39 -12.04
CA PHE A 91 0.16 18.90 -11.78
C PHE A 91 0.24 20.37 -11.35
N SER A 92 -0.90 21.08 -11.26
CA SER A 92 -0.92 22.51 -10.94
C SER A 92 -0.21 22.88 -9.63
N GLY A 93 -0.14 21.95 -8.67
CA GLY A 93 0.53 22.12 -7.38
C GLY A 93 2.00 21.65 -7.32
N SER A 94 2.61 21.14 -8.39
CA SER A 94 3.96 20.53 -8.35
C SER A 94 5.03 21.45 -7.76
N SER A 95 5.03 22.74 -8.14
CA SER A 95 6.01 23.71 -7.63
C SER A 95 5.84 23.98 -6.13
N GLN A 96 4.59 24.11 -5.68
CA GLN A 96 4.27 24.29 -4.27
C GLN A 96 4.66 23.06 -3.45
N PHE A 97 4.39 21.86 -3.96
CA PHE A 97 4.77 20.61 -3.30
C PHE A 97 6.29 20.48 -3.14
N ALA A 98 7.06 20.76 -4.21
CA ALA A 98 8.52 20.69 -4.18
C ALA A 98 9.17 21.66 -3.18
N GLN A 99 8.51 22.79 -2.89
CA GLN A 99 8.98 23.81 -1.94
C GLN A 99 8.42 23.62 -0.52
N ALA A 100 7.47 22.69 -0.33
CA ALA A 100 6.80 22.52 0.95
C ALA A 100 7.78 22.01 2.02
N LYS A 101 7.74 22.64 3.20
CA LYS A 101 8.57 22.24 4.34
C LYS A 101 8.02 20.95 4.97
N ARG A 102 8.86 19.93 5.06
CA ARG A 102 8.57 18.71 5.81
C ARG A 102 8.52 18.98 7.30
N SER A 103 7.51 18.43 7.97
CA SER A 103 7.31 18.58 9.41
C SER A 103 7.05 17.20 10.03
N PRO A 104 7.58 16.91 11.22
CA PRO A 104 7.27 15.67 11.93
C PRO A 104 5.78 15.62 12.27
N TRP A 105 5.19 14.45 12.10
CA TRP A 105 3.82 14.15 12.45
C TRP A 105 3.76 13.47 13.83
N TYR A 106 2.88 13.97 14.69
CA TYR A 106 2.66 13.43 16.03
C TYR A 106 1.23 12.90 16.18
N HIS A 107 1.10 11.72 16.80
CA HIS A 107 -0.17 11.16 17.22
C HIS A 107 -0.10 10.88 18.73
N ASP A 108 -1.02 11.44 19.50
CA ASP A 108 -1.06 11.35 20.97
C ASP A 108 0.28 11.70 21.65
N GLY A 109 0.92 12.76 21.15
CA GLY A 109 2.21 13.25 21.67
C GLY A 109 3.43 12.40 21.28
N LYS A 110 3.27 11.36 20.46
CA LYS A 110 4.36 10.49 19.98
C LYS A 110 4.65 10.74 18.51
N LEU A 111 5.94 10.76 18.16
CA LEU A 111 6.38 10.86 16.77
C LEU A 111 5.87 9.64 15.99
N ALA A 112 5.19 9.89 14.87
CA ALA A 112 4.53 8.87 14.05
C ALA A 112 4.88 8.98 12.55
N GLY A 113 5.51 10.06 12.11
CA GLY A 113 5.94 10.27 10.72
C GLY A 113 6.70 11.57 10.52
#